data_AF-A0A0N0UIE4-F1
#
_entry.id   AF-A0A0N0UIE4-F1
#
_cell.length_a   1.000
_cell.length_b   1.000
_cell.length_c   1.000
_cell.angle_alpha   90.00
_cell.angle_beta   90.00
_cell.angle_gamma   90.00
#
_symmetry.space_group_name_H-M   'P 1'
#
loop_
_entity.id
_entity.type
_entity.pdbx_description
1 polymer ?
#
loop_
_entity_poly.entity_id
_entity_poly.type
_entity_poly.pdbx_seq_one_letter_code
_entity_poly.pdbx_strand_id
1 'polypeptide(L)'
;MDEPKGGRTMPKLQRTSQNENLKEMDLLIEEEFHNFDVTDKVMTRVRKLAVHKLGLDARARVRQRVVVPGLTAMFVLGVSVTGYAASQYIEFLNNKGEVVLNTAAAKEQTDFVTKYTSRLGFYTNQIKEQLQPGDYVAYYVKDDLINNADKLNPVKFEYKWIEYSNFSSLQAEITRTQAPVLKAITHLPQGYQFDYGYVYPADLYTNHLADAAYLQLTDDLKRQAESSSEGQRVYIQKLNWNKADFSLARYVKGKNVVTVTATKIFPDSKVTIFQDDQATSEKLNIQGNEVYYIQSNTKDRETDSVTYHRIGWRDDHNHSLYEISNNADSNLGKEDLVKIAEEILISR
;
A
#
# COMPACT_ATOMS: atom_id res chain seq x y z
N MET A 1 48.05 56.67 11.90
CA MET A 1 46.78 57.42 11.88
C MET A 1 46.47 57.67 10.42
N ASP A 2 45.42 57.15 9.80
CA ASP A 2 44.27 56.39 10.28
C ASP A 2 43.70 55.58 9.11
N GLU A 3 43.10 54.43 9.44
CA GLU A 3 42.16 53.71 8.57
C GLU A 3 40.96 54.60 8.21
N PRO A 4 40.32 54.40 7.03
CA PRO A 4 38.92 54.69 6.89
C PRO A 4 38.10 53.42 7.10
N LYS A 5 37.44 53.39 8.27
CA LYS A 5 36.28 52.55 8.57
C LYS A 5 35.14 52.87 7.60
N GLY A 6 34.60 51.85 6.95
CA GLY A 6 33.41 51.92 6.12
C GLY A 6 32.48 50.75 6.38
N GLY A 7 31.94 50.66 7.61
CA GLY A 7 30.92 49.69 7.97
C GLY A 7 29.60 50.05 7.27
N ARG A 8 29.19 49.22 6.32
CA ARG A 8 27.83 49.25 5.76
C ARG A 8 26.99 48.23 6.53
N THR A 9 26.16 48.75 7.42
CA THR A 9 25.09 48.03 8.10
C THR A 9 24.11 47.47 7.06
N MET A 10 24.01 46.15 6.97
CA MET A 10 22.95 45.48 6.23
C MET A 10 21.62 45.60 6.99
N PRO A 11 20.49 45.80 6.30
CA PRO A 11 19.17 45.73 6.93
C PRO A 11 18.94 44.32 7.48
N LYS A 12 18.50 44.22 8.73
CA LYS A 12 17.86 43.02 9.30
C LYS A 12 16.65 42.67 8.44
N LEU A 13 16.81 41.70 7.53
CA LEU A 13 15.69 41.02 6.90
C LEU A 13 15.22 39.90 7.84
N GLN A 14 13.96 40.01 8.22
CA GLN A 14 13.23 39.11 9.09
C GLN A 14 13.40 37.65 8.63
N ARG A 15 13.98 36.83 9.51
CA ARG A 15 13.82 35.38 9.48
C ARG A 15 12.36 35.07 9.86
N THR A 16 11.53 34.80 8.88
CA THR A 16 10.26 34.10 9.08
C THR A 16 9.87 33.38 7.79
N SER A 17 9.44 32.12 7.94
CA SER A 17 8.85 31.25 6.91
C SER A 17 9.80 30.61 5.87
N GLN A 18 10.65 29.69 6.32
CA GLN A 18 11.21 28.59 5.49
C GLN A 18 11.22 27.23 6.21
N ASN A 19 10.76 27.17 7.47
CA ASN A 19 10.73 25.96 8.29
C ASN A 19 9.33 25.32 8.43
N GLU A 20 8.30 25.85 7.76
CA GLU A 20 6.96 25.27 7.78
C GLU A 20 6.76 24.25 6.64
N ASN A 21 7.27 24.52 5.43
CA ASN A 21 7.08 23.62 4.29
C ASN A 21 7.89 22.30 4.36
N LEU A 22 8.99 22.26 5.12
CA LEU A 22 9.78 21.03 5.31
C LEU A 22 9.29 20.20 6.50
N LYS A 23 8.54 20.80 7.42
CA LYS A 23 7.84 20.07 8.47
C LYS A 23 6.59 19.38 7.93
N GLU A 24 5.93 19.92 6.91
CA GLU A 24 4.72 19.27 6.36
C GLU A 24 4.96 18.00 5.53
N MET A 25 6.17 17.73 5.04
CA MET A 25 6.42 16.48 4.29
C MET A 25 6.82 15.30 5.18
N ASP A 26 7.58 15.53 6.26
CA ASP A 26 7.99 14.47 7.20
C ASP A 26 7.14 14.41 8.50
N LEU A 27 6.53 15.50 8.97
CA LEU A 27 5.68 15.48 10.18
C LEU A 27 4.22 15.04 9.92
N LEU A 28 3.74 15.08 8.68
CA LEU A 28 2.39 14.60 8.35
C LEU A 28 2.26 13.07 8.31
N ILE A 29 3.37 12.35 8.51
CA ILE A 29 3.41 10.88 8.57
C ILE A 29 3.87 10.36 9.96
N GLU A 30 4.75 11.05 10.69
CA GLU A 30 5.27 10.51 11.97
C GLU A 30 4.84 11.22 13.27
N GLU A 31 4.55 12.54 13.31
CA GLU A 31 4.38 13.24 14.61
C GLU A 31 2.93 13.28 15.18
N GLU A 32 1.88 12.96 14.40
CA GLU A 32 0.50 12.93 14.95
C GLU A 32 0.09 11.56 15.54
N PHE A 33 1.01 10.60 15.63
CA PHE A 33 0.76 9.28 16.23
C PHE A 33 0.99 9.21 17.74
N HIS A 34 1.29 10.33 18.42
CA HIS A 34 1.24 10.37 19.88
C HIS A 34 -0.11 10.90 20.39
N ASN A 35 -0.87 9.94 20.94
CA ASN A 35 -2.13 10.08 21.70
C ASN A 35 -3.42 10.17 20.89
N PHE A 36 -3.72 9.15 20.10
CA PHE A 36 -5.13 8.76 19.90
C PHE A 36 -5.50 7.70 20.95
N ASP A 37 -5.86 8.14 22.15
CA ASP A 37 -6.48 7.26 23.15
C ASP A 37 -7.91 6.93 22.69
N VAL A 38 -8.03 5.82 21.97
CA VAL A 38 -9.31 5.30 21.46
C VAL A 38 -10.19 4.74 22.60
N THR A 39 -9.63 4.57 23.80
CA THR A 39 -10.33 4.01 24.97
C THR A 39 -11.55 4.88 25.32
N ASP A 40 -11.42 6.20 25.30
CA ASP A 40 -12.52 7.09 25.68
C ASP A 40 -13.66 7.11 24.66
N LYS A 41 -13.36 7.04 23.35
CA LYS A 41 -14.40 6.98 22.30
C LYS A 41 -15.11 5.63 22.28
N VAL A 42 -14.40 4.53 22.52
CA VAL A 42 -14.98 3.19 22.64
C VAL A 42 -15.83 3.09 23.91
N MET A 43 -15.34 3.55 25.06
CA MET A 43 -16.09 3.51 26.33
C MET A 43 -17.32 4.42 26.31
N THR A 44 -17.28 5.55 25.60
CA THR A 44 -18.46 6.41 25.41
C THR A 44 -19.53 5.71 24.56
N ARG A 45 -19.14 4.90 23.57
CA ARG A 45 -20.06 4.12 22.72
C ARG A 45 -20.62 2.91 23.47
N VAL A 46 -19.81 2.24 24.30
CA VAL A 46 -20.25 1.15 25.18
C VAL A 46 -21.21 1.66 26.26
N ARG A 47 -20.96 2.83 26.87
CA ARG A 47 -21.92 3.44 27.82
C ARG A 47 -23.22 3.85 27.14
N LYS A 48 -23.19 4.41 25.92
CA LYS A 48 -24.42 4.71 25.16
C LYS A 48 -25.23 3.45 24.83
N LEU A 49 -24.56 2.34 24.50
CA LEU A 49 -25.21 1.04 24.26
C LEU A 49 -25.72 0.36 25.55
N ALA A 50 -25.04 0.55 26.68
CA ALA A 50 -25.49 0.06 27.98
C ALA A 50 -26.69 0.86 28.53
N VAL A 51 -26.75 2.18 28.27
CA VAL A 51 -27.86 3.05 28.68
C VAL A 51 -29.10 2.83 27.80
N HIS A 52 -28.95 2.41 26.54
CA HIS A 52 -30.09 2.06 25.67
C HIS A 52 -30.71 0.67 25.92
N LYS A 53 -30.16 -0.12 26.86
CA LYS A 53 -30.73 -1.43 27.26
C LYS A 53 -31.38 -1.46 28.64
N LEU A 54 -31.53 -0.30 29.30
CA LEU A 54 -32.17 -0.18 30.61
C LEU A 54 -33.34 0.81 30.55
N GLY A 55 -34.44 0.37 29.92
CA GLY A 55 -35.72 1.07 29.99
C GLY A 55 -36.77 0.38 29.15
N LEU A 56 -37.85 -0.08 29.82
CA LEU A 56 -39.00 -0.87 29.32
C LEU A 56 -38.67 -2.38 29.34
N ASP A 57 -39.16 -3.22 30.25
CA ASP A 57 -40.56 -3.36 30.67
C ASP A 57 -40.75 -4.15 31.98
N ALA A 58 -41.96 -4.05 32.50
CA ALA A 58 -42.37 -4.36 33.86
C ALA A 58 -42.73 -5.84 34.13
N ARG A 59 -42.61 -6.21 35.42
CA ARG A 59 -43.48 -7.13 36.20
C ARG A 59 -44.01 -8.41 35.51
N ALA A 60 -43.43 -9.55 35.88
CA ALA A 60 -44.18 -10.79 36.10
C ALA A 60 -43.54 -11.64 37.20
N ARG A 61 -44.39 -12.26 38.02
CA ARG A 61 -44.12 -12.92 39.29
C ARG A 61 -44.07 -14.46 39.10
N VAL A 62 -43.23 -15.16 39.88
CA VAL A 62 -43.39 -16.57 40.39
C VAL A 62 -43.15 -17.67 39.32
N ARG A 63 -42.45 -18.82 39.50
CA ARG A 63 -42.21 -19.77 40.61
C ARG A 63 -40.98 -20.67 40.32
N GLN A 64 -40.39 -21.26 41.35
CA GLN A 64 -39.27 -22.23 41.32
C GLN A 64 -39.63 -23.60 40.69
N ARG A 65 -38.67 -24.25 40.02
CA ARG A 65 -38.03 -25.58 40.33
C ARG A 65 -37.57 -26.34 39.05
N VAL A 66 -36.50 -27.15 39.26
CA VAL A 66 -36.03 -28.35 38.53
C VAL A 66 -34.73 -28.24 37.70
N VAL A 67 -33.62 -28.63 38.35
CA VAL A 67 -32.54 -29.60 37.98
C VAL A 67 -32.26 -29.92 36.48
N VAL A 68 -31.07 -29.50 36.00
CA VAL A 68 -29.92 -30.17 35.28
C VAL A 68 -30.14 -31.61 34.73
N PRO A 69 -29.45 -32.17 33.68
CA PRO A 69 -28.33 -31.71 32.81
C PRO A 69 -28.48 -31.95 31.28
N GLY A 70 -27.56 -31.39 30.50
CA GLY A 70 -26.88 -32.12 29.41
C GLY A 70 -27.37 -31.86 27.99
N LEU A 71 -26.54 -31.20 27.17
CA LEU A 71 -26.40 -31.50 25.74
C LEU A 71 -25.14 -30.85 25.17
N THR A 72 -24.11 -31.70 25.09
CA THR A 72 -23.25 -31.92 23.92
C THR A 72 -22.60 -30.70 23.27
N ALA A 73 -21.29 -30.60 23.50
CA ALA A 73 -20.34 -29.85 22.69
C ALA A 73 -20.45 -30.29 21.21
N MET A 74 -21.13 -29.49 20.40
CA MET A 74 -20.96 -29.49 18.95
C MET A 74 -19.79 -28.57 18.61
N PHE A 75 -18.58 -29.13 18.58
CA PHE A 75 -17.50 -28.57 17.78
C PHE A 75 -17.85 -28.80 16.31
N VAL A 76 -18.73 -27.96 15.77
CA VAL A 76 -18.86 -27.83 14.32
C VAL A 76 -17.61 -27.06 13.88
N LEU A 77 -16.62 -27.79 13.35
CA LEU A 77 -15.57 -27.26 12.49
C LEU A 77 -16.21 -26.80 11.16
N GLY A 78 -17.10 -25.83 11.27
CA GLY A 78 -17.59 -25.05 10.16
C GLY A 78 -16.60 -23.92 9.98
N VAL A 79 -16.15 -23.74 8.75
CA VAL A 79 -15.41 -22.56 8.28
C VAL A 79 -16.29 -21.34 8.58
N SER A 80 -16.15 -20.81 9.79
CA SER A 80 -16.95 -19.69 10.26
C SER A 80 -16.15 -18.44 9.95
N VAL A 81 -16.47 -17.83 8.81
CA VAL A 81 -16.09 -16.45 8.56
C VAL A 81 -16.90 -15.62 9.56
N THR A 82 -16.34 -15.40 10.75
CA THR A 82 -16.88 -14.44 11.70
C THR A 82 -16.54 -13.04 11.17
N GLY A 83 -17.48 -12.44 10.44
CA GLY A 83 -17.38 -11.04 10.05
C GLY A 83 -17.55 -10.14 11.28
N TYR A 84 -16.48 -9.44 11.67
CA TYR A 84 -16.60 -8.34 12.63
C TYR A 84 -17.27 -7.16 11.91
N ALA A 85 -18.13 -6.40 12.61
CA ALA A 85 -18.92 -5.33 12.01
C ALA A 85 -18.10 -4.38 11.12
N ALA A 86 -18.61 -4.04 9.93
CA ALA A 86 -17.96 -3.12 9.00
C ALA A 86 -17.69 -1.76 9.67
N SER A 87 -16.43 -1.32 9.65
CA SER A 87 -16.00 0.00 10.10
C SER A 87 -15.33 0.73 8.93
N GLN A 88 -15.35 2.06 8.94
CA GLN A 88 -14.70 2.83 7.87
C GLN A 88 -13.20 2.52 7.83
N TYR A 89 -12.56 2.35 9.00
CA TYR A 89 -11.16 1.98 9.12
C TYR A 89 -10.98 0.83 10.12
N ILE A 90 -10.00 -0.03 9.88
CA ILE A 90 -9.68 -1.20 10.68
C ILE A 90 -8.18 -1.22 11.02
N GLU A 91 -7.86 -1.88 12.14
CA GLU A 91 -6.50 -2.09 12.64
C GLU A 91 -6.26 -3.57 12.95
N PHE A 92 -5.02 -4.00 12.74
CA PHE A 92 -4.52 -5.35 13.00
C PHE A 92 -3.34 -5.23 13.94
N LEU A 93 -3.36 -6.05 15.00
CA LEU A 93 -2.42 -5.98 16.10
C LEU A 93 -1.54 -7.23 16.10
N ASN A 94 -0.26 -7.09 16.43
CA ASN A 94 0.58 -8.24 16.72
C ASN A 94 0.29 -8.83 18.12
N ASN A 95 1.01 -9.90 18.48
CA ASN A 95 0.89 -10.56 19.79
C ASN A 95 1.29 -9.67 20.99
N LYS A 96 1.97 -8.54 20.76
CA LYS A 96 2.29 -7.53 21.76
C LYS A 96 1.22 -6.43 21.88
N GLY A 97 0.19 -6.46 21.03
CA GLY A 97 -0.85 -5.44 20.97
C GLY A 97 -0.45 -4.19 20.17
N GLU A 98 0.60 -4.26 19.35
CA GLU A 98 1.05 -3.14 18.51
C GLU A 98 0.39 -3.20 17.13
N VAL A 99 -0.03 -2.05 16.59
CA VAL A 99 -0.61 -1.96 15.24
C VAL A 99 0.46 -2.29 14.19
N VAL A 100 0.21 -3.33 13.38
CA VAL A 100 1.08 -3.78 12.28
C VAL A 100 0.47 -3.55 10.90
N LEU A 101 -0.86 -3.44 10.83
CA LEU A 101 -1.58 -3.04 9.61
C LEU A 101 -2.79 -2.20 9.98
N ASN A 102 -3.04 -1.14 9.24
CA ASN A 102 -4.26 -0.35 9.34
C ASN A 102 -4.77 0.08 7.96
N THR A 103 -6.02 0.51 7.91
CA THR A 103 -6.58 1.18 6.73
C THR A 103 -6.79 2.66 7.00
N ALA A 104 -6.61 3.52 6.00
CA ALA A 104 -6.83 4.97 6.13
C ALA A 104 -7.39 5.57 4.84
N ALA A 105 -8.07 6.73 4.93
CA ALA A 105 -8.48 7.45 3.73
C ALA A 105 -7.24 7.96 2.98
N ALA A 106 -7.29 7.87 1.65
CA ALA A 106 -6.42 8.65 0.80
C ALA A 106 -6.66 10.15 1.07
N LYS A 107 -5.59 10.92 1.27
CA LYS A 107 -5.69 12.37 1.41
C LYS A 107 -5.97 12.99 0.04
N GLU A 108 -6.79 14.04 0.01
CA GLU A 108 -6.96 14.84 -1.21
C GLU A 108 -5.60 15.40 -1.66
N GLN A 109 -5.32 15.31 -2.95
CA GLN A 109 -4.08 15.86 -3.50
C GLN A 109 -4.16 17.39 -3.50
N THR A 110 -3.08 18.03 -3.05
CA THR A 110 -2.94 19.48 -3.21
C THR A 110 -2.57 19.81 -4.65
N ASP A 111 -2.84 21.05 -5.08
CA ASP A 111 -2.42 21.57 -6.39
C ASP A 111 -0.93 21.34 -6.68
N PHE A 112 -0.10 21.45 -5.64
CA PHE A 112 1.33 21.20 -5.75
C PHE A 112 1.62 19.73 -6.07
N VAL A 113 1.01 18.80 -5.32
CA VAL A 113 1.14 17.35 -5.56
C VAL A 113 0.70 17.01 -6.97
N THR A 114 -0.47 17.50 -7.42
CA THR A 114 -0.97 17.25 -8.78
C THR A 114 -0.03 17.78 -9.86
N LYS A 115 0.54 18.98 -9.70
CA LYS A 115 1.52 19.53 -10.64
C LYS A 115 2.81 18.72 -10.67
N TYR A 116 3.31 18.33 -9.50
CA TYR A 116 4.51 17.51 -9.37
C TYR A 116 4.32 16.13 -10.01
N THR A 117 3.25 15.40 -9.66
CA THR A 117 2.97 14.06 -10.19
C THR A 117 2.75 14.08 -11.71
N SER A 118 2.01 15.07 -12.22
CA SER A 118 1.81 15.24 -13.67
C SER A 118 3.13 15.52 -14.39
N ARG A 119 3.99 16.39 -13.82
CA ARG A 119 5.30 16.72 -14.41
C ARG A 119 6.24 15.53 -14.39
N LEU A 120 6.30 14.80 -13.27
CA LEU A 120 7.13 13.61 -13.16
C LEU A 120 6.63 12.53 -14.12
N GLY A 121 5.32 12.27 -14.16
CA GLY A 121 4.69 11.29 -15.04
C GLY A 121 4.95 11.55 -16.53
N PHE A 122 4.99 12.82 -16.96
CA PHE A 122 5.41 13.18 -18.32
C PHE A 122 6.82 12.63 -18.64
N TYR A 123 7.81 12.89 -17.79
CA TYR A 123 9.18 12.41 -18.01
C TYR A 123 9.27 10.88 -17.86
N THR A 124 8.57 10.30 -16.88
CA THR A 124 8.52 8.84 -16.68
C THR A 124 7.98 8.13 -17.92
N ASN A 125 6.93 8.65 -18.55
CA ASN A 125 6.38 8.07 -19.78
C ASN A 125 7.37 8.17 -20.95
N GLN A 126 8.05 9.31 -21.11
CA GLN A 126 9.11 9.45 -22.12
C GLN A 126 10.25 8.44 -21.93
N ILE A 127 10.60 8.11 -20.68
CA ILE A 127 11.60 7.09 -20.37
C ILE A 127 11.08 5.70 -20.75
N LYS A 128 9.85 5.34 -20.33
CA LYS A 128 9.23 4.03 -20.61
C LYS A 128 9.14 3.70 -22.11
N GLU A 129 8.93 4.70 -22.95
CA GLU A 129 8.93 4.56 -24.41
C GLU A 129 10.29 4.12 -24.97
N GLN A 130 11.39 4.48 -24.30
CA GLN A 130 12.76 4.16 -24.72
C GLN A 130 13.27 2.82 -24.15
N LEU A 131 12.68 2.34 -23.06
CA LEU A 131 13.10 1.11 -22.41
C LEU A 131 12.68 -0.14 -23.19
N GLN A 132 13.49 -1.20 -23.09
CA GLN A 132 13.10 -2.54 -23.49
C GLN A 132 12.50 -3.30 -22.29
N PRO A 133 11.61 -4.28 -22.50
CA PRO A 133 11.16 -5.16 -21.42
C PRO A 133 12.35 -5.79 -20.68
N GLY A 134 12.33 -5.69 -19.34
CA GLY A 134 13.40 -6.13 -18.45
C GLY A 134 14.39 -5.02 -18.05
N ASP A 135 14.36 -3.86 -18.72
CA ASP A 135 15.21 -2.74 -18.35
C ASP A 135 14.76 -2.11 -17.04
N TYR A 136 15.68 -2.07 -16.08
CA TYR A 136 15.58 -1.29 -14.87
C TYR A 136 16.56 -0.13 -14.94
N VAL A 137 16.08 1.08 -14.71
CA VAL A 137 16.90 2.29 -14.84
C VAL A 137 16.72 3.21 -13.65
N ALA A 138 17.80 3.89 -13.29
CA ALA A 138 17.75 5.12 -12.53
C ALA A 138 17.73 6.30 -13.48
N TYR A 139 17.03 7.36 -13.11
CA TYR A 139 17.01 8.59 -13.88
C TYR A 139 16.98 9.83 -13.01
N TYR A 140 17.56 10.90 -13.55
CA TYR A 140 17.53 12.24 -12.99
C TYR A 140 16.86 13.18 -13.99
N VAL A 141 16.00 14.06 -13.49
CA VAL A 141 15.31 15.07 -14.31
C VAL A 141 15.86 16.44 -13.96
N LYS A 142 16.45 17.13 -14.95
CA LYS A 142 16.84 18.53 -14.85
C LYS A 142 15.61 19.43 -15.01
N ASP A 143 14.78 19.47 -13.97
CA ASP A 143 13.57 20.28 -13.86
C ASP A 143 13.45 20.85 -12.44
N ASP A 144 13.29 22.17 -12.33
CA ASP A 144 13.28 22.86 -11.04
C ASP A 144 12.11 22.44 -10.15
N LEU A 145 10.94 22.13 -10.73
CA LEU A 145 9.80 21.67 -9.94
C LEU A 145 10.11 20.33 -9.29
N ILE A 146 10.66 19.40 -10.07
CA ILE A 146 10.99 18.05 -9.59
C ILE A 146 12.09 18.11 -8.52
N ASN A 147 13.17 18.82 -8.80
CA ASN A 147 14.34 18.86 -7.92
C ASN A 147 14.11 19.67 -6.64
N ASN A 148 13.21 20.67 -6.67
CA ASN A 148 12.85 21.39 -5.45
C ASN A 148 11.82 20.65 -4.60
N ALA A 149 10.96 19.83 -5.22
CA ALA A 149 9.98 19.02 -4.52
C ALA A 149 10.61 17.85 -3.75
N ASP A 150 11.68 17.27 -4.28
CA ASP A 150 12.33 16.09 -3.69
C ASP A 150 13.86 16.21 -3.71
N LYS A 151 14.37 16.96 -2.72
CA LYS A 151 15.81 17.21 -2.58
C LYS A 151 16.58 16.04 -1.99
N LEU A 152 15.92 15.23 -1.18
CA LEU A 152 16.55 14.08 -0.50
C LEU A 152 16.66 12.89 -1.45
N ASN A 153 15.72 12.73 -2.38
CA ASN A 153 15.72 11.65 -3.35
C ASN A 153 15.65 12.19 -4.79
N PRO A 154 16.68 12.90 -5.29
CA PRO A 154 16.64 13.50 -6.63
C PRO A 154 16.65 12.48 -7.78
N VAL A 155 17.09 11.25 -7.52
CA VAL A 155 17.09 10.16 -8.50
C VAL A 155 15.78 9.38 -8.38
N LYS A 156 15.20 9.01 -9.50
CA LYS A 156 14.00 8.19 -9.59
C LYS A 156 14.31 6.90 -10.30
N PHE A 157 13.48 5.90 -10.12
CA PHE A 157 13.68 4.57 -10.70
C PHE A 157 12.50 4.18 -11.55
N GLU A 158 12.76 3.46 -12.64
CA GLU A 158 11.72 2.96 -13.51
C GLU A 158 12.08 1.59 -14.05
N TYR A 159 11.07 0.73 -14.15
CA TYR A 159 11.21 -0.63 -14.65
C TYR A 159 10.16 -0.90 -15.71
N LYS A 160 10.61 -1.26 -16.91
CA LYS A 160 9.71 -1.80 -17.93
C LYS A 160 9.62 -3.31 -17.74
N TRP A 161 8.52 -3.77 -17.16
CA TRP A 161 8.38 -5.18 -16.81
C TRP A 161 8.33 -6.12 -18.01
N ILE A 162 8.78 -7.35 -17.79
CA ILE A 162 8.56 -8.48 -18.69
C ILE A 162 7.23 -9.12 -18.29
N GLU A 163 6.30 -9.19 -19.24
CA GLU A 163 5.04 -9.90 -19.06
C GLU A 163 5.22 -11.37 -19.40
N TYR A 164 5.05 -12.22 -18.40
CA TYR A 164 5.06 -13.67 -18.57
C TYR A 164 3.63 -14.14 -18.82
N SER A 165 3.33 -14.56 -20.06
CA SER A 165 2.00 -15.00 -20.50
C SER A 165 1.60 -16.40 -20.04
N ASN A 166 2.47 -17.10 -19.32
CA ASN A 166 2.17 -18.38 -18.68
C ASN A 166 2.71 -18.42 -17.25
N PHE A 167 1.94 -19.07 -16.37
CA PHE A 167 2.24 -19.08 -14.95
C PHE A 167 3.57 -19.79 -14.60
N SER A 168 3.97 -20.81 -15.36
CA SER A 168 5.24 -21.50 -15.12
C SER A 168 6.46 -20.63 -15.41
N SER A 169 6.39 -19.76 -16.42
CA SER A 169 7.44 -18.79 -16.71
C SER A 169 7.51 -17.70 -15.64
N LEU A 170 6.36 -17.23 -15.15
CA LEU A 170 6.30 -16.34 -13.98
C LEU A 170 6.95 -17.02 -12.76
N GLN A 171 6.62 -18.28 -12.49
CA GLN A 171 7.17 -19.02 -11.37
C GLN A 171 8.70 -19.17 -11.46
N ALA A 172 9.23 -19.43 -12.66
CA ALA A 172 10.66 -19.49 -12.90
C ALA A 172 11.34 -18.14 -12.60
N GLU A 173 10.70 -17.04 -12.99
CA GLU A 173 11.21 -15.69 -12.70
C GLU A 173 11.17 -15.34 -11.21
N ILE A 174 10.08 -15.69 -10.51
CA ILE A 174 9.96 -15.59 -9.05
C ILE A 174 11.12 -16.33 -8.38
N THR A 175 11.42 -17.56 -8.82
CA THR A 175 12.55 -18.34 -8.30
C THR A 175 13.90 -17.68 -8.61
N ARG A 176 14.12 -17.23 -9.85
CA ARG A 176 15.38 -16.58 -10.28
C ARG A 176 15.67 -15.34 -9.45
N THR A 177 14.64 -14.55 -9.15
CA THR A 177 14.74 -13.24 -8.49
C THR A 177 14.47 -13.28 -7.00
N GLN A 178 14.07 -14.44 -6.46
CA GLN A 178 13.63 -14.59 -5.07
C GLN A 178 12.48 -13.63 -4.70
N ALA A 179 11.60 -13.37 -5.65
CA ALA A 179 10.40 -12.56 -5.42
C ALA A 179 9.45 -13.26 -4.44
N PRO A 180 8.51 -12.52 -3.80
CA PRO A 180 7.42 -13.12 -3.04
C PRO A 180 6.66 -14.16 -3.87
N VAL A 181 6.39 -15.32 -3.30
CA VAL A 181 5.83 -16.46 -4.02
C VAL A 181 4.35 -16.24 -4.32
N LEU A 182 3.95 -16.46 -5.56
CA LEU A 182 2.55 -16.60 -5.97
C LEU A 182 2.29 -18.04 -6.38
N LYS A 183 1.11 -18.56 -6.04
CA LYS A 183 0.64 -19.87 -6.48
C LYS A 183 -0.46 -19.72 -7.52
N ALA A 184 -0.54 -20.68 -8.44
CA ALA A 184 -1.58 -20.70 -9.44
C ALA A 184 -2.93 -20.89 -8.75
N ILE A 185 -3.92 -20.09 -9.13
CA ILE A 185 -5.27 -20.14 -8.55
C ILE A 185 -6.12 -21.04 -9.41
N THR A 186 -6.75 -22.03 -8.78
CA THR A 186 -7.58 -23.04 -9.44
C THR A 186 -9.07 -22.83 -9.19
N HIS A 187 -9.46 -22.13 -8.12
CA HIS A 187 -10.85 -21.87 -7.74
C HIS A 187 -11.42 -20.54 -8.27
N LEU A 188 -10.87 -20.02 -9.37
CA LEU A 188 -11.50 -18.89 -10.04
C LEU A 188 -12.83 -19.31 -10.66
N PRO A 189 -13.87 -18.45 -10.63
CA PRO A 189 -15.13 -18.74 -11.30
C PRO A 189 -14.93 -19.08 -12.77
N GLN A 190 -15.79 -19.93 -13.32
CA GLN A 190 -15.63 -20.48 -14.66
C GLN A 190 -15.40 -19.37 -15.70
N GLY A 191 -14.35 -19.54 -16.51
CA GLY A 191 -14.01 -18.66 -17.64
C GLY A 191 -12.91 -17.64 -17.37
N TYR A 192 -12.40 -17.54 -16.14
CA TYR A 192 -11.15 -16.82 -15.89
C TYR A 192 -9.95 -17.64 -16.37
N GLN A 193 -8.97 -16.96 -16.97
CA GLN A 193 -7.71 -17.55 -17.41
C GLN A 193 -6.57 -16.65 -16.96
N PHE A 194 -5.41 -17.24 -16.71
CA PHE A 194 -4.18 -16.47 -16.49
C PHE A 194 -3.87 -15.66 -17.75
N ASP A 195 -3.65 -14.36 -17.57
CA ASP A 195 -3.37 -13.41 -18.65
C ASP A 195 -1.86 -13.21 -18.75
N TYR A 196 -1.30 -12.54 -17.75
CA TYR A 196 0.14 -12.40 -17.55
C TYR A 196 0.47 -12.21 -16.08
N GLY A 197 1.75 -12.31 -15.77
CA GLY A 197 2.30 -11.84 -14.52
C GLY A 197 3.69 -11.25 -14.71
N TYR A 198 4.18 -10.59 -13.67
CA TYR A 198 5.53 -10.04 -13.65
C TYR A 198 6.05 -9.96 -12.22
N VAL A 199 7.37 -9.78 -12.09
CA VAL A 199 8.02 -9.39 -10.84
C VAL A 199 8.54 -7.97 -10.98
N TYR A 200 8.61 -7.23 -9.88
CA TYR A 200 9.23 -5.90 -9.87
C TYR A 200 10.57 -5.95 -9.12
N PRO A 201 11.64 -5.31 -9.64
CA PRO A 201 12.93 -5.26 -8.97
C PRO A 201 12.81 -4.73 -7.55
N ALA A 202 13.56 -5.32 -6.64
CA ALA A 202 13.56 -4.89 -5.25
C ALA A 202 13.95 -3.41 -5.17
N ASP A 203 13.39 -2.70 -4.20
CA ASP A 203 13.74 -1.32 -3.94
C ASP A 203 15.17 -1.20 -3.37
N LEU A 204 16.15 -1.26 -4.29
CA LEU A 204 17.58 -1.34 -3.98
C LEU A 204 18.09 -0.07 -3.29
N TYR A 205 17.38 1.06 -3.41
CA TYR A 205 17.95 2.38 -3.10
C TYR A 205 17.02 3.32 -2.33
N THR A 206 15.69 3.22 -2.42
CA THR A 206 14.81 4.23 -1.78
C THR A 206 14.85 4.16 -0.25
N ASN A 207 15.21 3.02 0.33
CA ASN A 207 15.46 2.87 1.77
C ASN A 207 16.95 3.04 2.16
N HIS A 208 17.79 3.39 1.20
CA HIS A 208 19.26 3.35 1.29
C HIS A 208 19.88 4.63 0.70
N LEU A 209 19.20 5.77 0.86
CA LEU A 209 19.64 7.06 0.29
C LEU A 209 20.98 7.55 0.86
N ALA A 210 21.41 7.02 2.00
CA ALA A 210 22.71 7.31 2.60
C ALA A 210 23.83 6.37 2.12
N ASP A 211 23.50 5.30 1.37
CA ASP A 211 24.48 4.32 0.93
C ASP A 211 25.38 4.92 -0.15
N ALA A 212 26.67 4.60 -0.08
CA ALA A 212 27.67 5.12 -1.00
C ALA A 212 27.34 4.84 -2.49
N ALA A 213 26.70 3.69 -2.77
CA ALA A 213 26.29 3.33 -4.12
C ALA A 213 25.18 4.27 -4.67
N TYR A 214 24.22 4.67 -3.83
CA TYR A 214 23.18 5.60 -4.22
C TYR A 214 23.73 7.02 -4.40
N LEU A 215 24.59 7.46 -3.47
CA LEU A 215 25.24 8.77 -3.55
C LEU A 215 26.08 8.89 -4.83
N GLN A 216 26.87 7.86 -5.15
CA GLN A 216 27.65 7.81 -6.39
C GLN A 216 26.76 7.88 -7.64
N LEU A 217 25.69 7.08 -7.69
CA LEU A 217 24.72 7.10 -8.78
C LEU A 217 24.09 8.49 -8.96
N THR A 218 23.75 9.14 -7.85
CA THR A 218 23.19 10.50 -7.84
C THR A 218 24.17 11.52 -8.40
N ASP A 219 25.42 11.49 -7.95
CA ASP A 219 26.47 12.40 -8.41
C ASP A 219 26.82 12.16 -9.89
N ASP A 220 26.82 10.90 -10.35
CA ASP A 220 27.04 10.56 -11.75
C ASP A 220 25.96 11.17 -12.65
N LEU A 221 24.68 10.98 -12.30
CA LEU A 221 23.56 11.50 -13.07
C LEU A 221 23.48 13.03 -13.04
N LYS A 222 23.80 13.67 -11.91
CA LYS A 222 23.87 15.14 -11.81
C LYS A 222 25.00 15.71 -12.66
N ARG A 223 26.19 15.11 -12.63
CA ARG A 223 27.32 15.55 -13.48
C ARG A 223 27.01 15.41 -14.97
N GLN A 224 26.29 14.35 -15.37
CA GLN A 224 25.79 14.23 -16.74
C GLN A 224 24.84 15.38 -17.09
N ALA A 225 23.95 15.76 -16.17
CA ALA A 225 23.01 16.85 -16.36
C ALA A 225 23.65 18.25 -16.39
N GLU A 226 24.77 18.44 -15.69
CA GLU A 226 25.53 19.70 -15.69
C GLU A 226 26.36 19.87 -16.97
N SER A 227 26.86 18.77 -17.54
CA SER A 227 27.72 18.77 -18.73
C SER A 227 26.96 18.67 -20.07
N SER A 228 25.65 18.46 -20.03
CA SER A 228 24.79 18.33 -21.21
C SER A 228 24.52 19.64 -21.95
N SER A 229 24.24 19.56 -23.25
CA SER A 229 23.77 20.70 -24.06
C SER A 229 22.40 21.22 -23.61
N GLU A 230 22.12 22.49 -23.95
CA GLU A 230 20.80 23.08 -23.75
C GLU A 230 19.70 22.24 -24.45
N GLY A 231 18.66 21.87 -23.70
CA GLY A 231 17.50 21.13 -24.21
C GLY A 231 17.33 19.70 -23.67
N GLN A 232 18.40 19.02 -23.25
CA GLN A 232 18.28 17.71 -22.60
C GLN A 232 17.82 17.85 -21.15
N ARG A 233 16.75 17.13 -20.78
CA ARG A 233 16.16 17.19 -19.43
C ARG A 233 16.20 15.89 -18.65
N VAL A 234 16.40 14.75 -19.30
CA VAL A 234 16.38 13.44 -18.66
C VAL A 234 17.73 12.74 -18.87
N TYR A 235 18.25 12.18 -17.79
CA TYR A 235 19.53 11.48 -17.72
C TYR A 235 19.27 10.12 -17.11
N ILE A 236 19.67 9.05 -17.80
CA ILE A 236 19.26 7.68 -17.49
C ILE A 236 20.51 6.82 -17.35
N GLN A 237 20.55 6.00 -16.31
CA GLN A 237 21.55 4.97 -16.11
C GLN A 237 20.87 3.62 -15.93
N LYS A 238 21.22 2.66 -16.78
CA LYS A 238 20.74 1.28 -16.67
C LYS A 238 21.35 0.60 -15.44
N LEU A 239 20.50 -0.11 -14.72
CA LEU A 239 20.86 -0.82 -13.50
C LEU A 239 20.81 -2.33 -13.75
N ASN A 240 21.72 -3.04 -13.11
CA ASN A 240 21.63 -4.49 -12.99
C ASN A 240 20.79 -4.84 -11.76
N TRP A 241 19.91 -5.83 -11.92
CA TRP A 241 19.07 -6.29 -10.82
C TRP A 241 18.90 -7.81 -10.89
N ASN A 242 18.80 -8.43 -9.73
CA ASN A 242 18.61 -9.87 -9.58
C ASN A 242 17.75 -10.25 -8.36
N LYS A 243 17.18 -9.25 -7.69
CA LYS A 243 16.23 -9.40 -6.59
C LYS A 243 14.93 -8.70 -6.93
N ALA A 244 13.83 -9.28 -6.50
CA ALA A 244 12.50 -8.69 -6.60
C ALA A 244 11.83 -8.69 -5.22
N ASP A 245 11.03 -7.67 -4.95
CA ASP A 245 10.23 -7.55 -3.73
C ASP A 245 8.72 -7.56 -4.03
N PHE A 246 8.33 -7.75 -5.28
CA PHE A 246 6.94 -7.79 -5.70
C PHE A 246 6.73 -8.81 -6.80
N SER A 247 5.61 -9.51 -6.71
CA SER A 247 5.08 -10.40 -7.74
C SER A 247 3.62 -10.06 -8.00
N LEU A 248 3.20 -10.14 -9.27
CA LEU A 248 1.81 -10.00 -9.68
C LEU A 248 1.42 -11.12 -10.64
N ALA A 249 0.22 -11.65 -10.44
CA ALA A 249 -0.48 -12.52 -11.39
C ALA A 249 -1.85 -11.90 -11.73
N ARG A 250 -2.13 -11.74 -13.03
CA ARG A 250 -3.39 -11.24 -13.54
C ARG A 250 -4.18 -12.36 -14.20
N TYR A 251 -5.48 -12.39 -13.92
CA TYR A 251 -6.44 -13.30 -14.50
C TYR A 251 -7.59 -12.52 -15.14
N VAL A 252 -8.06 -12.96 -16.29
CA VAL A 252 -9.07 -12.22 -17.07
C VAL A 252 -10.22 -13.12 -17.53
N LYS A 253 -11.41 -12.53 -17.60
CA LYS A 253 -12.62 -13.06 -18.24
C LYS A 253 -13.33 -11.93 -18.98
N GLY A 254 -13.06 -11.78 -20.27
CA GLY A 254 -13.54 -10.62 -21.04
C GLY A 254 -12.99 -9.32 -20.46
N LYS A 255 -13.85 -8.44 -19.94
CA LYS A 255 -13.46 -7.18 -19.29
C LYS A 255 -13.20 -7.32 -17.79
N ASN A 256 -13.51 -8.46 -17.19
CA ASN A 256 -13.35 -8.65 -15.75
C ASN A 256 -11.93 -9.09 -15.45
N VAL A 257 -11.31 -8.45 -14.47
CA VAL A 257 -9.91 -8.68 -14.08
C VAL A 257 -9.88 -9.10 -12.62
N VAL A 258 -9.06 -10.10 -12.31
CA VAL A 258 -8.61 -10.42 -10.96
C VAL A 258 -7.10 -10.30 -10.94
N THR A 259 -6.58 -9.53 -9.99
CA THR A 259 -5.16 -9.36 -9.77
C THR A 259 -4.81 -9.94 -8.42
N VAL A 260 -3.73 -10.72 -8.37
CA VAL A 260 -3.15 -11.21 -7.12
C VAL A 260 -1.72 -10.72 -7.03
N THR A 261 -1.40 -10.06 -5.92
CA THR A 261 -0.07 -9.53 -5.64
C THR A 261 0.49 -10.12 -4.36
N ALA A 262 1.82 -10.18 -4.33
CA ALA A 262 2.58 -10.47 -3.13
C ALA A 262 3.75 -9.48 -3.07
N THR A 263 3.82 -8.71 -2.00
CA THR A 263 4.85 -7.69 -1.77
C THR A 263 5.65 -8.07 -0.53
N LYS A 264 6.97 -8.00 -0.59
CA LYS A 264 7.84 -8.18 0.56
C LYS A 264 7.67 -6.99 1.50
N ILE A 265 7.56 -7.27 2.79
CA ILE A 265 7.47 -6.26 3.84
C ILE A 265 8.57 -6.48 4.86
N PHE A 266 9.02 -5.42 5.53
CA PHE A 266 9.97 -5.59 6.63
C PHE A 266 9.26 -6.16 7.87
N PRO A 267 9.93 -7.02 8.66
CA PRO A 267 9.33 -7.66 9.84
C PRO A 267 8.65 -6.66 10.79
N ASP A 268 9.26 -5.49 11.00
CA ASP A 268 8.77 -4.47 11.93
C ASP A 268 8.01 -3.33 11.25
N SER A 269 7.77 -3.42 9.93
CA SER A 269 7.04 -2.37 9.20
C SER A 269 5.59 -2.30 9.66
N LYS A 270 5.06 -1.08 9.80
CA LYS A 270 3.62 -0.83 9.90
C LYS A 270 3.09 -0.55 8.50
N VAL A 271 2.08 -1.30 8.08
CA VAL A 271 1.52 -1.18 6.73
C VAL A 271 0.21 -0.41 6.78
N THR A 272 0.13 0.69 6.05
CA THR A 272 -1.13 1.41 5.85
C THR A 272 -1.70 1.09 4.48
N ILE A 273 -2.93 0.59 4.47
CA ILE A 273 -3.71 0.33 3.27
C ILE A 273 -4.63 1.53 3.04
N PHE A 274 -4.32 2.34 2.03
CA PHE A 274 -5.17 3.46 1.65
C PHE A 274 -6.41 2.98 0.91
N GLN A 275 -7.52 3.66 1.17
CA GLN A 275 -8.83 3.42 0.56
C GLN A 275 -9.54 4.75 0.30
N ASP A 276 -10.55 4.72 -0.56
CA ASP A 276 -11.44 5.86 -0.77
C ASP A 276 -12.18 6.20 0.54
N ASP A 277 -12.48 7.48 0.74
CA ASP A 277 -13.19 7.99 1.92
C ASP A 277 -14.58 7.35 2.10
N GLN A 278 -15.23 7.03 0.98
CA GLN A 278 -16.53 6.33 0.93
C GLN A 278 -16.41 4.81 0.92
N ALA A 279 -15.20 4.23 0.94
CA ALA A 279 -15.04 2.79 0.99
C ALA A 279 -15.46 2.21 2.34
N THR A 280 -15.96 0.98 2.32
CA THR A 280 -16.25 0.23 3.54
C THR A 280 -15.21 -0.86 3.75
N SER A 281 -14.79 -1.03 5.00
CA SER A 281 -13.76 -1.99 5.37
C SER A 281 -14.24 -2.95 6.44
N GLU A 282 -13.78 -4.19 6.35
CA GLU A 282 -14.17 -5.26 7.24
C GLU A 282 -12.95 -6.11 7.59
N LYS A 283 -12.88 -6.54 8.84
CA LYS A 283 -11.95 -7.57 9.27
C LYS A 283 -12.63 -8.93 9.18
N LEU A 284 -11.99 -9.84 8.47
CA LEU A 284 -12.38 -11.24 8.31
C LEU A 284 -11.38 -12.14 9.03
N ASN A 285 -11.85 -13.30 9.47
CA ASN A 285 -10.98 -14.41 9.81
C ASN A 285 -11.14 -15.50 8.74
N ILE A 286 -10.04 -15.83 8.06
CA ILE A 286 -10.00 -16.89 7.04
C ILE A 286 -8.94 -17.88 7.46
N GLN A 287 -9.37 -19.08 7.85
CA GLN A 287 -8.49 -20.18 8.28
C GLN A 287 -7.50 -19.76 9.39
N GLY A 288 -7.97 -18.98 10.36
CA GLY A 288 -7.14 -18.50 11.47
C GLY A 288 -6.28 -17.28 11.15
N ASN A 289 -6.30 -16.79 9.90
CA ASN A 289 -5.59 -15.58 9.50
C ASN A 289 -6.53 -14.38 9.58
N GLU A 290 -6.05 -13.27 10.15
CA GLU A 290 -6.76 -12.00 10.06
C GLU A 290 -6.56 -11.39 8.66
N VAL A 291 -7.66 -11.04 8.01
CA VAL A 291 -7.70 -10.57 6.63
C VAL A 291 -8.52 -9.27 6.59
N TYR A 292 -8.07 -8.27 5.82
CA TYR A 292 -8.90 -7.12 5.51
C TYR A 292 -9.68 -7.35 4.23
N TYR A 293 -10.91 -6.85 4.19
CA TYR A 293 -11.70 -6.70 2.98
C TYR A 293 -12.11 -5.23 2.85
N ILE A 294 -11.93 -4.67 1.67
CA ILE A 294 -12.29 -3.29 1.32
C ILE A 294 -13.20 -3.36 0.09
N GLN A 295 -14.30 -2.63 0.16
CA GLN A 295 -15.20 -2.38 -0.97
C GLN A 295 -15.24 -0.89 -1.24
N SER A 296 -14.78 -0.49 -2.42
CA SER A 296 -14.93 0.88 -2.89
C SER A 296 -16.37 1.12 -3.37
N ASN A 297 -16.91 2.29 -3.06
CA ASN A 297 -18.22 2.75 -3.55
C ASN A 297 -18.09 3.65 -4.79
N THR A 298 -16.88 4.05 -5.13
CA THR A 298 -16.54 4.86 -6.29
C THR A 298 -16.35 3.93 -7.48
N LYS A 299 -17.31 3.95 -8.41
CA LYS A 299 -17.15 3.34 -9.75
C LYS A 299 -16.39 4.28 -10.69
N ASP A 300 -15.41 5.02 -10.17
CA ASP A 300 -14.82 6.09 -10.97
C ASP A 300 -13.97 5.48 -12.08
N ARG A 301 -14.42 5.70 -13.32
CA ARG A 301 -13.98 4.96 -14.51
C ARG A 301 -12.71 5.52 -15.15
N GLU A 302 -12.13 6.57 -14.56
CA GLU A 302 -11.08 7.36 -15.22
C GLU A 302 -9.66 7.03 -14.74
N THR A 303 -9.49 6.17 -13.75
CA THR A 303 -8.16 5.63 -13.40
C THR A 303 -8.19 4.11 -13.51
N ASP A 304 -7.23 3.52 -14.23
CA ASP A 304 -6.99 2.07 -14.34
C ASP A 304 -6.65 1.40 -12.98
N SER A 305 -6.83 2.11 -11.86
CA SER A 305 -6.44 1.76 -10.50
C SER A 305 -7.62 1.57 -9.56
N VAL A 306 -8.88 1.74 -9.99
CA VAL A 306 -10.03 1.57 -9.08
C VAL A 306 -10.34 0.10 -8.86
N THR A 307 -9.65 -0.48 -7.87
CA THR A 307 -9.99 -1.77 -7.29
C THR A 307 -11.35 -1.65 -6.61
N TYR A 308 -12.34 -2.43 -7.06
CA TYR A 308 -13.70 -2.35 -6.54
C TYR A 308 -13.85 -3.18 -5.27
N HIS A 309 -13.44 -4.45 -5.35
CA HIS A 309 -13.24 -5.29 -4.18
C HIS A 309 -11.76 -5.60 -4.03
N ARG A 310 -11.26 -5.51 -2.79
CA ARG A 310 -9.89 -5.83 -2.41
C ARG A 310 -9.92 -6.65 -1.13
N ILE A 311 -9.20 -7.77 -1.10
CA ILE A 311 -8.99 -8.58 0.09
C ILE A 311 -7.49 -8.78 0.25
N GLY A 312 -6.95 -8.63 1.46
CA GLY A 312 -5.53 -8.77 1.67
C GLY A 312 -5.17 -9.12 3.11
N TRP A 313 -3.97 -9.64 3.29
CA TRP A 313 -3.51 -10.10 4.58
C TRP A 313 -2.00 -10.08 4.65
N ARG A 314 -1.52 -9.94 5.88
CA ARG A 314 -0.11 -10.00 6.21
C ARG A 314 0.28 -11.45 6.49
N ASP A 315 1.40 -11.86 5.93
CA ASP A 315 2.09 -13.12 6.21
C ASP A 315 3.37 -12.81 6.98
N ASP A 316 3.26 -12.83 8.30
CA ASP A 316 4.40 -12.55 9.18
C ASP A 316 5.51 -13.60 9.05
N HIS A 317 5.16 -14.85 8.70
CA HIS A 317 6.14 -15.93 8.57
C HIS A 317 7.02 -15.73 7.34
N ASN A 318 6.41 -15.37 6.21
CA ASN A 318 7.12 -15.15 4.94
C ASN A 318 7.45 -13.67 4.68
N HIS A 319 7.21 -12.79 5.65
CA HIS A 319 7.39 -11.34 5.55
C HIS A 319 6.80 -10.76 4.25
N SER A 320 5.54 -11.09 3.98
CA SER A 320 4.85 -10.72 2.75
C SER A 320 3.47 -10.13 3.03
N LEU A 321 3.06 -9.16 2.23
CA LEU A 321 1.69 -8.67 2.13
C LEU A 321 1.07 -9.26 0.87
N TYR A 322 -0.01 -10.02 1.03
CA TYR A 322 -0.77 -10.56 -0.09
C TYR A 322 -2.04 -9.75 -0.30
N GLU A 323 -2.44 -9.65 -1.56
CA GLU A 323 -3.67 -8.98 -1.93
C GLU A 323 -4.28 -9.59 -3.18
N ILE A 324 -5.60 -9.64 -3.18
CA ILE A 324 -6.43 -10.00 -4.32
C ILE A 324 -7.38 -8.83 -4.56
N SER A 325 -7.46 -8.36 -5.79
CA SER A 325 -8.37 -7.28 -6.17
C SER A 325 -9.07 -7.56 -7.50
N ASN A 326 -10.18 -6.88 -7.71
CA ASN A 326 -10.90 -6.90 -8.98
C ASN A 326 -11.28 -5.48 -9.44
N ASN A 327 -11.62 -5.35 -10.72
CA ASN A 327 -12.06 -4.08 -11.29
C ASN A 327 -13.57 -3.83 -11.09
N ALA A 328 -14.00 -2.57 -11.20
CA ALA A 328 -15.40 -2.14 -10.99
C ALA A 328 -16.44 -2.79 -11.92
N ASP A 329 -16.01 -3.28 -13.09
CA ASP A 329 -16.89 -4.01 -14.02
C ASP A 329 -17.00 -5.51 -13.68
N SER A 330 -16.20 -5.99 -12.72
CA SER A 330 -16.22 -7.39 -12.29
C SER A 330 -17.54 -7.77 -11.65
N ASN A 331 -18.03 -8.96 -11.98
CA ASN A 331 -19.18 -9.56 -11.33
C ASN A 331 -18.81 -10.36 -10.06
N LEU A 332 -17.53 -10.37 -9.69
CA LEU A 332 -17.04 -11.07 -8.50
C LEU A 332 -17.30 -10.23 -7.25
N GLY A 333 -17.93 -10.85 -6.26
CA GLY A 333 -18.19 -10.23 -4.96
C GLY A 333 -17.19 -10.66 -3.89
N LYS A 334 -17.44 -10.21 -2.66
CA LYS A 334 -16.69 -10.61 -1.46
C LYS A 334 -16.50 -12.12 -1.35
N GLU A 335 -17.56 -12.90 -1.53
CA GLU A 335 -17.53 -14.36 -1.37
C GLU A 335 -16.57 -15.04 -2.35
N ASP A 336 -16.46 -14.54 -3.58
CA ASP A 336 -15.53 -15.08 -4.57
C ASP A 336 -14.08 -14.78 -4.18
N LEU A 337 -13.81 -13.56 -3.73
CA LEU A 337 -12.49 -13.14 -3.25
C LEU A 337 -12.07 -13.91 -1.99
N VAL A 338 -13.02 -14.19 -1.09
CA VAL A 338 -12.77 -15.04 0.09
C VAL A 338 -12.35 -16.45 -0.32
N LYS A 339 -13.02 -17.08 -1.29
CA LYS A 339 -12.64 -18.42 -1.79
C LYS A 339 -11.24 -18.45 -2.41
N ILE A 340 -10.89 -17.40 -3.16
CA ILE A 340 -9.54 -17.26 -3.73
C ILE A 340 -8.51 -17.11 -2.60
N ALA A 341 -8.80 -16.29 -1.58
CA ALA A 341 -7.93 -16.12 -0.43
C ALA A 341 -7.76 -17.42 0.37
N GLU A 342 -8.84 -18.19 0.57
CA GLU A 342 -8.81 -19.51 1.21
C GLU A 342 -7.86 -20.46 0.48
N GLU A 343 -7.93 -20.54 -0.85
CA GLU A 343 -7.01 -21.39 -1.63
C GLU A 343 -5.54 -21.01 -1.40
N ILE A 344 -5.22 -19.71 -1.44
CA ILE A 344 -3.86 -19.24 -1.25
C ILE A 344 -3.38 -19.53 0.18
N LEU A 345 -4.25 -19.38 1.18
CA LEU A 345 -3.94 -19.64 2.58
C LEU A 345 -3.75 -21.13 2.90
N ILE A 346 -4.56 -22.04 2.35
CA ILE A 346 -4.41 -23.50 2.53
C ILE A 346 -3.07 -23.97 1.97
N SER A 347 -2.71 -23.42 0.81
CA SER A 347 -1.59 -23.95 0.06
C SER A 347 -0.23 -23.70 0.74
N ARG A 348 -0.17 -22.87 1.79
CA ARG A 348 1.04 -22.33 2.43
C ARG A 348 2.02 -23.39 2.92
#